data_AF-A0A924EKE2-F1
#
_entry.id   AF-A0A924EKE2-F1
#
_cell.length_a   1.000
_cell.length_b   1.000
_cell.length_c   1.000
_cell.angle_alpha   90.00
_cell.angle_beta   90.00
_cell.angle_gamma   90.00
#
_symmetry.space_group_name_H-M   'P 1'
#
loop_
_entity.id
_entity.type
_entity.pdbx_description
1 polymer ?
#
loop_
_entity_poly.entity_id
_entity_poly.type
_entity_poly.pdbx_seq_one_letter_code
_entity_poly.pdbx_strand_id
1 'polypeptide(L)'
;MLIRNFSYTRREPNRDAVVFYIFCEGKWTEPQYFNFFASRDSRIRLEIIAAEQHDNNSPDGLFEKAKNFISKSPNNPNPKYDLNAIDQVWFVIDTDDWQDKIPKLKKSCSEYENWFVAQSNPSFEIWLYYHFH
;
A
#
# COMPACT_ATOMS: atom_id res chain seq x y z
N MET A 1 -0.96 51.33 10.25
CA MET A 1 -1.18 50.23 9.28
C MET A 1 0.01 49.29 9.40
N LEU A 2 -0.14 48.13 10.05
CA LEU A 2 0.97 47.18 10.25
C LEU A 2 1.09 46.31 9.00
N ILE A 3 2.11 46.58 8.18
CA ILE A 3 2.44 45.75 7.02
C ILE A 3 3.16 44.51 7.55
N ARG A 4 2.47 43.37 7.54
CA ARG A 4 3.10 42.06 7.83
C ARG A 4 4.01 41.72 6.65
N ASN A 5 5.31 41.86 6.86
CA ASN A 5 6.32 41.31 5.96
C ASN A 5 6.24 39.78 5.99
N PHE A 6 5.45 39.19 5.10
CA PHE A 6 5.57 37.78 4.77
C PHE A 6 6.92 37.62 4.03
N SER A 7 7.98 37.28 4.77
CA SER A 7 9.21 36.80 4.15
C SER A 7 8.88 35.48 3.48
N TYR A 8 8.70 35.50 2.15
CA TYR A 8 8.49 34.30 1.34
C TYR A 8 9.85 33.61 1.14
N THR A 9 10.39 33.03 2.21
CA THR A 9 11.54 32.13 2.11
C THR A 9 11.04 30.77 1.66
N ARG A 10 11.63 30.25 0.57
CA ARG A 10 11.36 28.88 0.11
C ARG A 10 11.73 27.93 1.25
N ARG A 11 10.73 27.31 1.87
CA ARG A 11 10.96 26.22 2.82
C ARG A 11 11.40 25.00 2.03
N GLU A 12 12.32 24.24 2.60
CA GLU A 12 12.66 22.92 2.08
C GLU A 12 11.38 22.09 1.93
N PRO A 13 11.20 21.36 0.82
CA PRO A 13 10.02 20.56 0.60
C PRO A 13 9.90 19.51 1.71
N ASN A 14 8.92 19.68 2.60
CA ASN A 14 8.59 18.68 3.60
C ASN A 14 7.64 17.65 2.99
N ARG A 15 7.98 16.36 3.04
CA ARG A 15 7.05 15.28 2.68
C ARG A 15 6.10 15.06 3.85
N ASP A 16 5.10 15.96 3.96
CA ASP A 16 4.02 15.83 4.94
C ASP A 16 2.96 14.80 4.52
N ALA A 17 2.99 14.35 3.26
CA ALA A 17 2.03 13.39 2.74
C ALA A 17 2.44 11.95 3.09
N VAL A 18 1.51 11.23 3.72
CA VAL A 18 1.63 9.79 3.99
C VAL A 18 1.39 9.02 2.69
N VAL A 19 2.25 8.06 2.40
CA VAL A 19 2.09 7.19 1.23
C VAL A 19 1.65 5.80 1.65
N PHE A 20 0.60 5.32 0.98
CA PHE A 20 0.09 3.97 1.14
C PHE A 20 0.51 3.16 -0.09
N TYR A 21 1.37 2.17 0.11
CA TYR A 21 1.75 1.18 -0.88
C TYR A 21 0.80 0.00 -0.78
N ILE A 22 -0.12 -0.11 -1.74
CA ILE A 22 -1.21 -1.09 -1.71
C ILE A 22 -0.90 -2.21 -2.72
N PHE A 23 -0.56 -3.39 -2.21
CA PHE A 23 -0.34 -4.60 -3.00
C PHE A 23 -1.66 -5.36 -3.10
N CYS A 24 -2.26 -5.40 -4.29
CA CYS A 24 -3.51 -6.09 -4.55
C CYS A 24 -3.26 -7.49 -5.11
N GLU A 25 -4.00 -8.48 -4.61
CA GLU A 25 -4.07 -9.82 -5.18
C GLU A 25 -4.71 -9.84 -6.58
N GLY A 26 -5.79 -9.08 -6.77
CA GLY A 26 -6.44 -8.92 -8.06
C GLY A 26 -5.85 -7.83 -8.93
N LYS A 27 -6.13 -7.95 -10.24
CA LYS A 27 -5.61 -7.05 -11.27
C LYS A 27 -6.49 -5.81 -11.51
N TRP A 28 -7.78 -5.90 -11.21
CA TRP A 28 -8.77 -4.94 -11.72
C TRP A 28 -9.60 -4.30 -10.61
N THR A 29 -10.36 -5.10 -9.85
CA THR A 29 -11.40 -4.60 -8.95
C THR A 29 -10.83 -3.76 -7.81
N GLU A 30 -9.86 -4.29 -7.08
CA GLU A 30 -9.24 -3.64 -5.93
C GLU A 30 -8.40 -2.44 -6.37
N PRO A 31 -7.51 -2.55 -7.38
CA PRO A 31 -6.80 -1.38 -7.90
C PRO A 31 -7.73 -0.26 -8.36
N GLN A 32 -8.82 -0.58 -9.06
CA GLN A 32 -9.80 0.41 -9.50
C GLN A 32 -10.49 1.10 -8.32
N TYR A 33 -10.87 0.33 -7.28
CA TYR A 33 -11.46 0.86 -6.07
C TYR A 33 -10.53 1.85 -5.36
N PHE A 34 -9.27 1.48 -5.11
CA PHE A 34 -8.35 2.37 -4.41
C PHE A 34 -7.97 3.58 -5.26
N ASN A 35 -7.86 3.44 -6.59
CA ASN A 35 -7.49 4.54 -7.47
C ASN A 35 -8.52 5.68 -7.45
N PHE A 36 -9.78 5.39 -7.14
CA PHE A 36 -10.81 6.41 -6.92
C PHE A 36 -10.43 7.42 -5.81
N PHE A 37 -9.61 7.00 -4.83
CA PHE A 37 -9.21 7.85 -3.70
C PHE A 37 -7.88 8.59 -3.92
N ALA A 38 -7.12 8.26 -4.98
CA ALA A 38 -5.74 8.73 -5.17
C ALA A 38 -5.59 10.27 -5.25
N SER A 39 -6.66 11.00 -5.57
CA SER A 39 -6.66 12.46 -5.71
C SER A 39 -7.60 13.18 -4.73
N ARG A 40 -8.09 12.49 -3.70
CA ARG A 40 -9.07 13.05 -2.75
C ARG A 40 -8.49 14.00 -1.72
N ASP A 41 -7.24 13.80 -1.30
CA ASP A 41 -6.55 14.62 -0.29
C ASP A 41 -5.06 14.72 -0.60
N SER A 42 -4.50 15.92 -0.63
CA SER A 42 -3.07 16.14 -0.95
C SER A 42 -2.11 15.61 0.10
N ARG A 43 -2.59 15.25 1.30
CA ARG A 43 -1.80 14.65 2.39
C ARG A 43 -1.72 13.14 2.31
N ILE A 44 -2.43 12.52 1.36
CA ILE A 44 -2.47 11.08 1.16
C ILE A 44 -2.04 10.81 -0.28
N ARG A 45 -1.04 9.95 -0.46
CA ARG A 45 -0.68 9.41 -1.77
C ARG A 45 -0.90 7.91 -1.78
N LEU A 46 -1.55 7.40 -2.83
CA LEU A 46 -1.76 5.97 -3.01
C LEU A 46 -0.84 5.49 -4.13
N GLU A 47 0.05 4.56 -3.80
CA GLU A 47 0.84 3.81 -4.78
C GLU A 47 0.22 2.42 -4.87
N ILE A 48 -0.51 2.16 -5.96
CA ILE A 48 -1.28 0.92 -6.14
C ILE A 48 -0.46 -0.04 -7.00
N ILE A 49 -0.15 -1.21 -6.45
CA ILE A 49 0.59 -2.29 -7.10
C ILE A 49 -0.40 -3.41 -7.40
N ALA A 50 -0.93 -3.40 -8.63
CA ALA A 50 -1.81 -4.45 -9.13
C ALA A 50 -1.04 -5.75 -9.42
N ALA A 51 -1.76 -6.87 -9.36
CA ALA A 51 -1.27 -8.15 -9.83
C ALA A 51 -1.01 -8.17 -11.35
N GLU A 52 0.04 -8.88 -11.75
CA GLU A 52 0.38 -9.10 -13.16
C GLU A 52 0.03 -10.54 -13.58
N GLN A 53 -0.18 -10.78 -14.88
CA GLN A 53 -0.64 -12.08 -15.40
C GLN A 53 0.32 -13.25 -15.16
N HIS A 54 1.61 -12.97 -14.97
CA HIS A 54 2.64 -13.97 -14.72
C HIS A 54 3.25 -13.88 -13.33
N ASP A 55 2.69 -13.02 -12.46
CA ASP A 55 3.18 -12.85 -11.10
C ASP A 55 2.59 -13.90 -10.15
N ASN A 56 3.37 -14.22 -9.12
CA ASN A 56 2.86 -14.98 -7.99
C ASN A 56 2.02 -14.06 -7.09
N ASN A 57 0.71 -14.09 -7.31
CA ASN A 57 -0.25 -13.27 -6.56
C ASN A 57 -0.72 -13.91 -5.24
N SER A 58 -0.13 -15.05 -4.84
CA SER A 58 -0.40 -15.63 -3.52
C SER A 58 0.10 -14.72 -2.39
N PRO A 59 -0.40 -14.88 -1.14
CA PRO A 59 0.05 -14.10 0.01
C PRO A 59 1.59 -14.05 0.17
N ASP A 60 2.27 -15.17 -0.02
CA ASP A 60 3.73 -15.26 0.04
C ASP A 60 4.41 -14.51 -1.12
N GLY A 61 3.84 -14.61 -2.32
CA GLY A 61 4.37 -13.95 -3.52
C GLY A 61 4.24 -12.43 -3.44
N LEU A 62 3.11 -11.93 -2.95
CA LEU A 62 2.90 -10.50 -2.69
C LEU A 62 3.88 -9.98 -1.63
N PHE A 63 4.11 -10.74 -0.56
CA PHE A 63 5.06 -10.35 0.48
C PHE A 63 6.50 -10.22 -0.06
N GLU A 64 6.96 -11.20 -0.84
CA GLU A 64 8.28 -11.12 -1.46
C GLU A 64 8.36 -9.99 -2.50
N LYS A 65 7.30 -9.73 -3.26
CA LYS A 65 7.21 -8.58 -4.17
C LYS A 65 7.33 -7.26 -3.40
N ALA A 66 6.66 -7.12 -2.27
CA ALA A 66 6.76 -5.95 -1.41
C ALA A 66 8.18 -5.74 -0.89
N LYS A 67 8.81 -6.79 -0.35
CA LYS A 67 10.22 -6.74 0.08
C LYS A 67 11.15 -6.33 -1.05
N ASN A 68 10.97 -6.84 -2.26
CA ASN A 68 11.78 -6.46 -3.42
C ASN A 68 11.56 -5.01 -3.84
N PHE A 69 10.37 -4.45 -3.64
CA PHE A 69 10.09 -3.08 -4.03
C PHE A 69 10.52 -2.06 -2.97
N ILE A 70 10.62 -2.46 -1.71
CA ILE A 70 10.74 -1.57 -0.56
C ILE A 70 12.05 -1.77 0.21
N SER A 71 12.40 -3.03 0.47
CA SER A 71 13.48 -3.36 1.38
C SER A 71 14.82 -3.38 0.65
N LYS A 72 15.75 -2.56 1.13
CA LYS A 72 17.14 -2.60 0.69
C LYS A 72 17.80 -3.88 1.21
N SER A 73 18.39 -4.65 0.31
CA SER A 73 19.11 -5.88 0.67
C SER A 73 20.37 -6.03 -0.20
N PRO A 74 21.30 -6.95 0.12
CA PRO A 74 22.47 -7.21 -0.73
C PRO A 74 22.08 -7.57 -2.17
N ASN A 75 20.93 -8.22 -2.35
CA ASN A 75 20.40 -8.62 -3.66
C ASN A 75 19.51 -7.54 -4.30
N ASN A 76 19.17 -6.48 -3.57
CA ASN A 76 18.34 -5.36 -4.01
C ASN A 76 18.86 -4.04 -3.42
N PRO A 77 19.99 -3.51 -3.93
CA PRO A 77 20.66 -2.36 -3.33
C PRO A 77 19.89 -1.04 -3.54
N ASN A 78 19.05 -0.98 -4.58
CA ASN A 78 18.25 0.18 -4.95
C ASN A 78 16.78 -0.25 -5.11
N PRO A 79 16.02 -0.38 -4.00
CA PRO A 79 14.61 -0.70 -4.08
C PRO A 79 13.84 0.36 -4.89
N LYS A 80 12.71 -0.05 -5.47
CA LYS A 80 11.86 0.83 -6.29
C LYS A 80 11.31 2.01 -5.48
N TYR A 81 11.02 1.78 -4.20
CA TYR A 81 10.45 2.75 -3.29
C TYR A 81 11.34 2.93 -2.07
N ASP A 82 11.36 4.15 -1.55
CA ASP A 82 12.04 4.53 -0.30
C ASP A 82 10.97 4.97 0.70
N LEU A 83 10.82 4.22 1.79
CA LEU A 83 9.76 4.42 2.77
C LEU A 83 10.18 5.47 3.79
N ASN A 84 9.28 6.44 4.02
CA ASN A 84 9.36 7.28 5.20
C ASN A 84 8.77 6.54 6.41
N ALA A 85 9.13 6.97 7.63
CA ALA A 85 8.62 6.38 8.88
C ALA A 85 7.09 6.45 9.05
N ILE A 86 6.41 7.33 8.31
CA ILE A 86 4.95 7.48 8.34
C ILE A 86 4.25 6.73 7.20
N ASP A 87 4.99 6.24 6.21
CA ASP A 87 4.44 5.53 5.06
C ASP A 87 3.96 4.13 5.49
N GLN A 88 2.99 3.58 4.77
CA GLN A 88 2.34 2.32 5.12
C GLN A 88 2.33 1.36 3.94
N VAL A 89 2.45 0.07 4.25
CA VAL A 89 2.37 -1.04 3.29
C VAL A 89 1.14 -1.87 3.61
N TRP A 90 0.30 -2.07 2.61
CA TRP A 90 -0.96 -2.78 2.74
C TRP A 90 -1.03 -3.92 1.73
N PHE A 91 -1.39 -5.11 2.21
CA PHE A 91 -1.73 -6.25 1.37
C PHE A 91 -3.24 -6.42 1.34
N VAL A 92 -3.84 -6.27 0.16
CA VAL A 92 -5.28 -6.45 -0.06
C VAL A 92 -5.49 -7.82 -0.69
N ILE A 93 -6.12 -8.71 0.06
CA ILE A 93 -6.24 -10.13 -0.28
C ILE A 93 -7.66 -10.63 0.00
N ASP A 94 -8.11 -11.59 -0.79
CA ASP A 94 -9.41 -12.24 -0.61
C ASP A 94 -9.33 -13.45 0.33
N THR A 95 -10.47 -13.84 0.89
CA THR A 95 -10.58 -15.08 1.66
C THR A 95 -10.84 -16.23 0.70
N ASP A 96 -9.77 -16.71 0.07
CA ASP A 96 -9.79 -17.96 -0.69
C ASP A 96 -9.27 -19.14 0.16
N ASP A 97 -9.18 -20.33 -0.44
CA ASP A 97 -8.60 -21.56 0.13
C ASP A 97 -7.06 -21.47 0.32
N TRP A 98 -6.59 -20.34 0.82
CA TRP A 98 -5.19 -20.06 1.13
C TRP A 98 -4.68 -20.79 2.38
N GLN A 99 -5.47 -21.70 2.98
CA GLN A 99 -5.13 -22.49 4.17
C GLN A 99 -4.49 -21.61 5.27
N ASP A 100 -3.22 -21.85 5.59
CA ASP A 100 -2.47 -21.15 6.64
C ASP A 100 -1.63 -19.97 6.12
N LYS A 101 -1.72 -19.64 4.83
CA LYS A 101 -0.91 -18.57 4.21
C LYS A 101 -1.31 -17.17 4.66
N ILE A 102 -2.61 -16.89 4.81
CA ILE A 102 -3.06 -15.57 5.31
C ILE A 102 -2.58 -15.33 6.75
N PRO A 103 -2.73 -16.27 7.70
CA PRO A 103 -2.10 -16.16 9.02
C PRO A 103 -0.58 -15.98 8.97
N LYS A 104 0.13 -16.71 8.10
CA LYS A 104 1.58 -16.55 7.92
C LYS A 104 1.93 -15.14 7.42
N LEU A 105 1.23 -14.64 6.41
CA LEU A 105 1.41 -13.27 5.91
C LEU A 105 1.23 -12.24 7.02
N LYS A 106 0.16 -12.34 7.81
CA LYS A 106 -0.08 -11.45 8.97
C LYS A 106 1.07 -11.50 9.98
N LYS A 107 1.58 -12.70 10.26
CA LYS A 107 2.74 -12.87 11.13
C LYS A 107 3.99 -12.22 10.53
N SER A 108 4.29 -12.44 9.26
CA SER A 108 5.43 -11.83 8.58
C SER A 108 5.31 -10.30 8.52
N CYS A 109 4.11 -9.75 8.31
CA CYS A 109 3.89 -8.30 8.36
C CYS A 109 4.18 -7.72 9.75
N SER A 110 3.89 -8.46 10.83
CA SER A 110 4.15 -7.99 12.20
C SER A 110 5.64 -7.80 12.54
N GLU A 111 6.54 -8.31 11.70
CA GLU A 111 7.99 -8.10 11.82
C GLU A 111 8.43 -6.73 11.27
N TYR A 112 7.55 -6.00 10.58
CA TYR A 112 7.82 -4.73 9.94
C TYR A 112 6.90 -3.63 10.49
N GLU A 113 7.44 -2.43 10.69
CA GLU A 113 6.65 -1.28 11.11
C GLU A 113 5.78 -0.78 9.96
N ASN A 114 4.50 -0.49 10.25
CA ASN A 114 3.51 0.01 9.29
C ASN A 114 3.18 -0.95 8.12
N TRP A 115 3.33 -2.26 8.32
CA TRP A 115 2.89 -3.27 7.35
C TRP A 115 1.60 -3.93 7.85
N PHE A 116 0.59 -3.96 6.99
CA PHE A 116 -0.78 -4.35 7.34
C PHE A 116 -1.42 -5.23 6.28
N VAL A 117 -2.40 -6.03 6.71
CA VAL A 117 -3.18 -6.91 5.83
C VAL A 117 -4.65 -6.50 5.89
N ALA A 118 -5.21 -6.10 4.75
CA ALA A 118 -6.63 -5.94 4.53
C ALA A 118 -7.17 -7.21 3.86
N GLN A 119 -7.98 -7.96 4.60
CA GLN A 119 -8.56 -9.21 4.12
C GLN A 119 -10.06 -9.02 3.86
N SER A 120 -10.51 -9.22 2.62
CA SER A 120 -11.93 -9.33 2.28
C SER A 120 -12.44 -10.70 2.70
N ASN A 121 -13.66 -10.79 3.24
CA ASN A 121 -14.28 -12.07 3.58
C ASN A 121 -15.78 -12.02 3.26
N PRO A 122 -16.28 -12.81 2.28
CA PRO A 122 -15.54 -13.85 1.53
C PRO A 122 -14.64 -13.30 0.41
N SER A 123 -15.09 -12.31 -0.36
CA SER A 123 -14.31 -11.70 -1.46
C SER A 123 -14.48 -10.19 -1.52
N PHE A 124 -13.63 -9.52 -2.32
CA PHE A 124 -13.63 -8.08 -2.46
C PHE A 124 -14.93 -7.56 -3.07
N GLU A 125 -15.55 -8.26 -4.02
CA GLU A 125 -16.81 -7.84 -4.63
C GLU A 125 -17.96 -7.79 -3.62
N ILE A 126 -18.00 -8.76 -2.70
CA ILE A 126 -19.02 -8.79 -1.65
C ILE A 126 -18.76 -7.68 -0.63
N TRP A 127 -17.49 -7.46 -0.26
CA TRP A 127 -17.13 -6.30 0.55
C TRP A 127 -17.53 -4.98 -0.12
N LEU A 128 -17.30 -4.85 -1.43
CA LEU A 128 -17.64 -3.68 -2.23
C LEU A 128 -19.15 -3.44 -2.26
N TYR A 129 -19.94 -4.50 -2.40
CA TYR A 129 -21.40 -4.43 -2.32
C TYR A 129 -21.86 -3.82 -0.99
N TYR A 130 -21.36 -4.34 0.14
CA TYR A 130 -21.70 -3.82 1.48
C TYR A 130 -21.14 -2.42 1.74
N HIS A 131 -20.07 -2.02 1.05
CA HIS A 131 -19.53 -0.66 1.19
C HIS A 131 -20.48 0.39 0.61
N PHE A 132 -21.26 0.04 -0.43
CA PHE A 132 -22.14 0.96 -1.13
C PHE A 132 -23.64 0.78 -0.82
N HIS A 133 -24.03 -0.29 -0.13
CA HIS A 133 -25.42 -0.64 0.18
C HIS A 133 -25.60 -0.96 1.66
#